data_AF-A0A2T8HF89-F1
#
_entry.id   AF-A0A2T8HF89-F1
#
_cell.length_a   1.000
_cell.length_b   1.000
_cell.length_c   1.000
_cell.angle_alpha   90.00
_cell.angle_beta   90.00
_cell.angle_gamma   90.00
#
_symmetry.space_group_name_H-M   'P 1'
#
loop_
_entity.id
_entity.type
_entity.pdbx_description
1 polymer ?
#
loop_
_entity_poly.entity_id
_entity_poly.type
_entity_poly.pdbx_seq_one_letter_code
_entity_poly.pdbx_strand_id
1 'polypeptide(L)'
;MSVLFFSSCKKESNVLQGQQDETIYFSSEISGLPRTRAQGTQWDAQDSIGIFMYRKGATLDGSSIVNEGFNKAYQTNGNGNFVAKQAADRLIMPSGTEVDFLAYYPYRRLNNVAPLVDIADQSKPEALDFMVSARTGTSPISGAPVVLSFERQMAKLEFKVAGSDLNGIRAEWIGLASSAVFNLASSTFEAAQTPINVPAHITKNELNETVISWTIFPGQSTAPQKIVFTKANGNAYTWNITPNIEFAKGHRYQYDLTLGTGGEVTPTPTASYMELPIIAAGANEVYSLKMGSGRRNYSMLYNNDYKLAEWVAYPLCDAYLGGLSRTDRWAYDPDPKIQRLFQADLSSGYPNNASLGIDRGHQLPSGDRTANRSENEQTFYYTNMTPQAKTLNQNVWARLEDKVRSWATESGVDTVYVVTGGMATSASNTTLEYVSDNSGRNVVKPKYYYKVLAMKRGTTYYTIGFRFNNVAHASNVNYMNYTASVAELEKETGFTFFPALPDAVKSTINTQIWR
;
A
#
# COMPACT_ATOMS: atom_id res chain seq x y z
N MET A 1 -18.75 -14.94 51.58
CA MET A 1 -17.53 -14.60 52.35
C MET A 1 -16.49 -15.65 52.01
N SER A 2 -15.32 -15.20 51.58
CA SER A 2 -14.06 -15.92 51.30
C SER A 2 -13.99 -16.85 50.08
N VAL A 3 -13.29 -16.28 49.10
CA VAL A 3 -12.71 -16.81 47.87
C VAL A 3 -11.55 -17.75 48.19
N LEU A 4 -11.47 -18.90 47.50
CA LEU A 4 -10.29 -19.76 47.44
C LEU A 4 -9.51 -19.42 46.17
N PHE A 5 -8.42 -18.66 46.33
CA PHE A 5 -7.42 -18.41 45.30
C PHE A 5 -6.46 -19.60 45.23
N PHE A 6 -6.32 -20.22 44.06
CA PHE A 6 -5.15 -21.03 43.76
C PHE A 6 -3.98 -20.10 43.43
N SER A 7 -3.05 -20.00 44.37
CA SER A 7 -1.72 -19.42 44.15
C SER A 7 -0.82 -20.49 43.54
N SER A 8 -0.22 -20.22 42.38
CA SER A 8 0.90 -21.01 41.86
C SER A 8 2.07 -20.07 41.52
N CYS A 9 3.02 -20.08 42.45
CA CYS A 9 4.44 -19.74 42.40
C CYS A 9 4.98 -18.81 41.31
N LYS A 10 5.42 -17.64 41.79
CA LYS A 10 6.56 -16.85 41.31
C LYS A 10 7.78 -17.73 40.97
N LYS A 11 8.36 -17.50 39.80
CA LYS A 11 9.82 -17.53 39.57
C LYS A 11 10.17 -16.34 38.69
N GLU A 12 10.17 -15.16 39.30
CA GLU A 12 11.04 -14.07 38.88
C GLU A 12 12.22 -13.98 39.84
N SER A 13 13.34 -13.49 39.30
CA SER A 13 14.59 -13.13 39.98
C SER A 13 15.47 -14.27 40.48
N ASN A 14 16.40 -14.70 39.60
CA ASN A 14 17.81 -14.56 39.91
C ASN A 14 18.62 -14.62 38.60
N VAL A 15 18.76 -13.46 37.97
CA VAL A 15 19.94 -13.16 37.16
C VAL A 15 20.55 -11.90 37.76
N LEU A 16 21.50 -12.15 38.66
CA LEU A 16 22.72 -11.39 38.89
C LEU A 16 22.66 -9.88 38.59
N GLN A 17 22.68 -9.07 39.65
CA GLN A 17 23.36 -7.77 39.62
C GLN A 17 24.83 -8.03 39.25
N GLY A 18 25.18 -7.84 37.98
CA GLY A 18 26.51 -8.00 37.44
C GLY A 18 26.50 -7.66 35.95
N GLN A 19 27.07 -6.49 35.61
CA GLN A 19 27.08 -5.84 34.28
C GLN A 19 25.69 -5.59 33.67
N GLN A 20 25.27 -4.32 33.65
CA GLN A 20 24.26 -3.85 32.72
C GLN A 20 24.74 -4.22 31.32
N ASP A 21 24.10 -5.18 30.66
CA ASP A 21 24.44 -5.55 29.30
C ASP A 21 23.94 -4.41 28.40
N GLU A 22 24.78 -3.39 28.17
CA GLU A 22 24.53 -2.21 27.32
C GLU A 22 24.40 -2.55 25.82
N THR A 23 24.28 -3.85 25.51
CA THR A 23 24.18 -4.40 24.15
C THR A 23 22.82 -4.04 23.55
N ILE A 24 22.84 -3.48 22.34
CA ILE A 24 21.63 -3.07 21.62
C ILE A 24 20.98 -4.26 20.91
N TYR A 25 19.66 -4.39 21.08
CA TYR A 25 18.80 -5.31 20.33
C TYR A 25 17.95 -4.51 19.34
N PHE A 26 17.65 -5.11 18.19
CA PHE A 26 16.77 -4.49 17.20
C PHE A 26 15.54 -5.36 17.00
N SER A 27 14.38 -4.73 16.90
CA SER A 27 13.18 -5.35 16.35
C SER A 27 12.87 -4.65 15.04
N SER A 28 12.13 -5.32 14.18
CA SER A 28 11.89 -4.80 12.83
C SER A 28 10.45 -4.95 12.40
N GLU A 29 10.08 -4.04 11.51
CA GLU A 29 8.84 -4.01 10.77
C GLU A 29 9.22 -3.76 9.30
N ILE A 30 8.57 -4.44 8.36
CA ILE A 30 8.77 -4.18 6.92
C ILE A 30 7.57 -3.38 6.41
N SER A 31 7.82 -2.16 5.97
CA SER A 31 6.86 -1.24 5.37
C SER A 31 6.59 -1.60 3.91
N GLY A 32 5.32 -1.57 3.49
CA GLY A 32 4.86 -1.76 2.11
C GLY A 32 4.18 -3.12 1.84
N LEU A 33 3.02 -3.08 1.19
CA LEU A 33 2.17 -4.21 0.78
C LEU A 33 1.83 -4.14 -0.75
N PRO A 34 1.37 -5.25 -1.38
CA PRO A 34 0.89 -6.50 -0.79
C PRO A 34 1.96 -7.17 0.06
N ARG A 35 1.54 -7.83 1.15
CA ARG A 35 2.35 -8.49 2.18
C ARG A 35 3.27 -9.57 1.61
N THR A 36 4.24 -9.24 0.77
CA THR A 36 5.25 -10.19 0.34
C THR A 36 6.53 -9.47 -0.07
N ARG A 37 7.65 -9.89 0.53
CA ARG A 37 8.93 -10.06 -0.16
C ARG A 37 8.70 -10.84 -1.47
N ALA A 38 9.77 -11.27 -2.10
CA ALA A 38 9.79 -12.61 -2.70
C ALA A 38 8.84 -13.68 -2.06
N GLN A 39 8.72 -13.67 -0.72
CA GLN A 39 8.16 -14.72 0.14
C GLN A 39 7.19 -14.29 1.28
N GLY A 40 6.90 -13.00 1.58
CA GLY A 40 5.98 -12.65 2.71
C GLY A 40 6.30 -11.37 3.51
N THR A 41 5.68 -11.13 4.68
CA THR A 41 6.12 -10.09 5.66
C THR A 41 6.93 -10.65 6.83
N GLN A 42 7.24 -11.94 6.78
CA GLN A 42 8.03 -12.61 7.82
C GLN A 42 9.50 -12.59 7.43
N TRP A 43 10.37 -12.61 8.42
CA TRP A 43 11.78 -12.89 8.21
C TRP A 43 12.00 -14.37 8.14
N ASP A 44 12.91 -14.79 7.26
CA ASP A 44 13.38 -16.15 7.25
C ASP A 44 14.43 -16.30 8.34
N ALA A 45 14.53 -17.51 8.88
CA ALA A 45 15.62 -17.81 9.77
C ALA A 45 16.94 -17.55 9.05
N GLN A 46 17.88 -16.89 9.74
CA GLN A 46 19.21 -16.52 9.25
C GLN A 46 19.29 -15.26 8.36
N ASP A 47 18.16 -14.62 8.07
CA ASP A 47 18.17 -13.29 7.46
C ASP A 47 19.05 -12.34 8.25
N SER A 48 19.89 -11.60 7.53
CA SER A 48 20.87 -10.70 8.14
C SER A 48 20.72 -9.29 7.59
N ILE A 49 20.85 -8.30 8.47
CA ILE A 49 20.85 -6.87 8.16
C ILE A 49 22.20 -6.26 8.52
N GLY A 50 22.59 -5.21 7.81
CA GLY A 50 23.73 -4.36 8.17
C GLY A 50 23.25 -3.14 8.91
N ILE A 51 23.86 -2.82 10.05
CA ILE A 51 23.49 -1.68 10.89
C ILE A 51 24.64 -0.69 10.97
N PHE A 52 24.28 0.59 10.82
CA PHE A 52 25.13 1.74 11.06
C PHE A 52 24.60 2.51 12.28
N MET A 53 25.49 2.90 13.19
CA MET A 53 25.20 3.78 14.32
C MET A 53 26.06 5.03 14.20
N TYR A 54 25.42 6.19 14.15
CA TYR A 54 26.07 7.46 13.86
C TYR A 54 25.50 8.62 14.70
N ARG A 55 26.22 9.73 14.73
CA ARG A 55 25.85 10.92 15.50
C ARG A 55 24.47 11.43 15.07
N LYS A 56 23.60 11.72 16.04
CA LYS A 56 22.25 12.26 15.80
C LYS A 56 22.28 13.49 14.89
N GLY A 57 21.47 13.46 13.83
CA GLY A 57 21.30 14.57 12.88
C GLY A 57 22.49 14.81 11.95
N ALA A 58 23.55 13.99 12.01
CA ALA A 58 24.64 14.05 11.05
C ALA A 58 24.31 13.24 9.78
N THR A 59 24.92 13.59 8.65
CA THR A 59 24.90 12.73 7.46
C THR A 59 25.68 11.43 7.76
N LEU A 60 25.17 10.28 7.30
CA LEU A 60 25.86 9.00 7.43
C LEU A 60 27.12 8.98 6.55
N ASP A 61 28.29 9.00 7.18
CA ASP A 61 29.59 8.84 6.54
C ASP A 61 30.61 8.28 7.55
N GLY A 62 31.84 8.00 7.11
CA GLY A 62 32.87 7.40 7.98
C GLY A 62 33.24 8.26 9.21
N SER A 63 33.06 9.59 9.15
CA SER A 63 33.37 10.52 10.24
C SER A 63 32.22 10.71 11.23
N SER A 64 31.00 10.31 10.87
CA SER A 64 29.83 10.40 11.75
C SER A 64 29.58 9.13 12.56
N ILE A 65 30.24 8.02 12.24
CA ILE A 65 30.16 6.75 12.97
C ILE A 65 30.53 6.90 14.44
N VAL A 66 29.76 6.24 15.31
CA VAL A 66 29.98 6.22 16.77
C VAL A 66 30.20 4.78 17.24
N ASN A 67 31.08 4.58 18.23
CA ASN A 67 31.40 3.29 18.89
C ASN A 67 31.56 2.13 17.90
N GLU A 68 32.40 2.33 16.88
CA GLU A 68 32.67 1.35 15.83
C GLU A 68 31.43 0.87 15.06
N GLY A 69 30.31 1.58 15.12
CA GLY A 69 29.03 1.16 14.55
C GLY A 69 28.95 1.22 13.03
N PHE A 70 29.99 0.79 12.31
CA PHE A 70 30.00 0.73 10.85
C PHE A 70 29.63 -0.68 10.37
N ASN A 71 28.50 -0.79 9.66
CA ASN A 71 28.02 -2.00 8.99
C ASN A 71 28.12 -3.30 9.82
N LYS A 72 27.61 -3.25 11.06
CA LYS A 72 27.58 -4.42 11.94
C LYS A 72 26.51 -5.40 11.50
N ALA A 73 26.83 -6.69 11.50
CA ALA A 73 25.93 -7.74 11.05
C ALA A 73 24.99 -8.19 12.16
N TYR A 74 23.69 -8.06 11.92
CA TYR A 74 22.67 -8.54 12.84
C TYR A 74 21.80 -9.58 12.13
N GLN A 75 21.44 -10.66 12.83
CA GLN A 75 20.72 -11.80 12.28
C GLN A 75 19.44 -12.10 13.08
N THR A 76 18.40 -12.58 12.39
CA THR A 76 17.14 -13.00 13.00
C THR A 76 16.91 -14.51 12.87
N ASN A 77 16.11 -15.05 13.80
CA ASN A 77 15.58 -16.42 13.71
C ASN A 77 14.22 -16.47 12.99
N GLY A 78 13.87 -15.39 12.28
CA GLY A 78 12.64 -15.25 11.49
C GLY A 78 11.50 -14.53 12.20
N ASN A 79 11.67 -14.20 13.48
CA ASN A 79 10.69 -13.48 14.30
C ASN A 79 10.76 -11.95 14.18
N GLY A 80 11.66 -11.43 13.34
CA GLY A 80 11.86 -9.98 13.18
C GLY A 80 12.65 -9.31 14.30
N ASN A 81 13.09 -10.08 15.31
CA ASN A 81 14.09 -9.63 16.28
C ASN A 81 15.48 -10.01 15.77
N PHE A 82 16.38 -9.04 15.86
CA PHE A 82 17.72 -9.08 15.33
C PHE A 82 18.74 -8.97 16.46
N VAL A 83 19.67 -9.92 16.48
CA VAL A 83 20.79 -9.97 17.43
C VAL A 83 22.10 -9.92 16.67
N ALA A 84 23.16 -9.42 17.31
CA ALA A 84 24.49 -9.38 16.72
C ALA A 84 24.91 -10.79 16.27
N LYS A 85 25.35 -10.92 15.01
CA LYS A 85 25.69 -12.22 14.42
C LYS A 85 26.90 -12.87 15.09
N GLN A 86 27.83 -12.06 15.60
CA GLN A 86 28.95 -12.49 16.43
C GLN A 86 29.31 -11.41 17.47
N ALA A 87 30.21 -11.72 18.40
CA ALA A 87 30.61 -10.78 19.46
C ALA A 87 31.15 -9.44 18.93
N ALA A 88 31.90 -9.46 17.82
CA ALA A 88 32.43 -8.27 17.18
C ALA A 88 31.35 -7.39 16.51
N ASP A 89 30.13 -7.90 16.32
CA ASP A 89 29.00 -7.17 15.75
C ASP A 89 28.18 -6.41 16.80
N ARG A 90 28.46 -6.61 18.09
CA ARG A 90 27.70 -5.98 19.18
C ARG A 90 27.87 -4.45 19.14
N LEU A 91 26.75 -3.74 19.11
CA LEU A 91 26.68 -2.30 19.31
C LEU A 91 26.42 -1.96 20.77
N ILE A 92 27.08 -0.91 21.26
CA ILE A 92 26.98 -0.40 22.62
C ILE A 92 26.59 1.08 22.54
N MET A 93 25.54 1.48 23.27
CA MET A 93 25.07 2.87 23.27
C MET A 93 26.12 3.80 23.90
N PRO A 94 26.38 4.98 23.31
CA PRO A 94 27.19 5.99 23.98
C PRO A 94 26.43 6.58 25.19
N SER A 95 27.13 6.70 26.33
CA SER A 95 26.54 7.26 27.55
C SER A 95 26.03 8.69 27.34
N GLY A 96 24.78 8.94 27.76
CA GLY A 96 24.16 10.27 27.78
C GLY A 96 23.96 10.94 26.43
N THR A 97 24.17 10.23 25.31
CA THR A 97 24.10 10.80 23.95
C THR A 97 23.11 10.01 23.10
N GLU A 98 22.26 10.74 22.37
CA GLU A 98 21.38 10.12 21.38
C GLU A 98 22.12 9.83 20.08
N VAL A 99 21.72 8.75 19.41
CA VAL A 99 22.30 8.32 18.13
C VAL A 99 21.20 8.08 17.11
N ASP A 100 21.60 8.12 15.84
CA ASP A 100 20.78 7.67 14.73
C ASP A 100 21.27 6.29 14.26
N PHE A 101 20.32 5.49 13.77
CA PHE A 101 20.57 4.19 13.18
C PHE A 101 20.12 4.18 11.73
N LEU A 102 20.93 3.55 10.89
CA LEU A 102 20.51 3.13 9.55
C LEU A 102 20.73 1.63 9.44
N ALA A 103 19.73 0.91 8.94
CA ALA A 103 19.83 -0.51 8.67
C ALA A 103 19.48 -0.80 7.22
N TYR A 104 20.07 -1.84 6.65
CA TYR A 104 19.71 -2.32 5.32
C TYR A 104 19.75 -3.86 5.22
N TYR A 105 18.99 -4.37 4.26
CA TYR A 105 18.89 -5.79 3.93
C TYR A 105 19.01 -5.98 2.41
N PRO A 106 19.55 -7.11 1.91
CA PRO A 106 20.28 -8.13 2.68
C PRO A 106 21.67 -7.66 3.08
N TYR A 107 22.13 -8.12 4.25
CA TYR A 107 23.48 -7.83 4.74
C TYR A 107 24.54 -8.24 3.72
N ARG A 108 25.49 -7.33 3.50
CA ARG A 108 26.72 -7.58 2.75
C ARG A 108 27.86 -6.90 3.50
N ARG A 109 29.06 -7.48 3.50
CA ARG A 109 30.19 -6.75 4.08
C ARG A 109 30.55 -5.58 3.16
N LEU A 110 30.56 -4.37 3.70
CA LEU A 110 30.85 -3.13 2.98
C LEU A 110 32.07 -2.44 3.58
N ASN A 111 32.74 -1.64 2.75
CA ASN A 111 33.84 -0.76 3.14
C ASN A 111 33.45 0.73 3.03
N ASN A 112 32.25 1.03 2.53
CA ASN A 112 31.67 2.36 2.41
C ASN A 112 30.16 2.30 2.67
N VAL A 113 29.47 3.44 2.58
CA VAL A 113 28.01 3.57 2.78
C VAL A 113 27.22 3.43 1.46
N ALA A 114 27.83 2.81 0.45
CA ALA A 114 27.32 2.76 -0.91
C ALA A 114 27.36 1.31 -1.47
N PRO A 115 26.48 0.40 -1.01
CA PRO A 115 26.41 -0.96 -1.51
C PRO A 115 26.12 -1.03 -3.01
N LEU A 116 26.83 -1.94 -3.69
CA LEU A 116 26.45 -2.40 -5.02
C LEU A 116 25.28 -3.38 -4.90
N VAL A 117 24.18 -3.06 -5.57
CA VAL A 117 23.02 -3.93 -5.75
C VAL A 117 23.09 -4.53 -7.15
N ASP A 118 22.96 -5.85 -7.23
CA ASP A 118 23.03 -6.63 -8.46
C ASP A 118 21.77 -7.50 -8.56
N ILE A 119 21.09 -7.41 -9.70
CA ILE A 119 19.84 -8.09 -10.05
C ILE A 119 19.98 -8.98 -11.30
N ALA A 120 21.19 -9.30 -11.73
CA ALA A 120 21.43 -10.17 -12.88
C ALA A 120 20.85 -11.58 -12.68
N ASP A 121 20.89 -12.09 -11.44
CA ASP A 121 20.37 -13.41 -11.08
C ASP A 121 19.03 -13.29 -10.33
N GLN A 122 17.94 -13.61 -11.02
CA GLN A 122 16.57 -13.60 -10.49
C GLN A 122 16.19 -14.91 -9.78
N SER A 123 17.09 -15.90 -9.70
CA SER A 123 16.75 -17.22 -9.16
C SER A 123 16.45 -17.23 -7.66
N LYS A 124 16.95 -16.23 -6.91
CA LYS A 124 16.78 -16.07 -5.46
C LYS A 124 16.16 -14.72 -5.12
N PRO A 125 14.83 -14.58 -5.25
CA PRO A 125 14.20 -13.28 -5.11
C PRO A 125 14.38 -12.65 -3.72
N GLU A 126 14.60 -13.46 -2.67
CA GLU A 126 14.92 -13.01 -1.31
C GLU A 126 16.27 -12.25 -1.20
N ALA A 127 17.23 -12.55 -2.08
CA ALA A 127 18.53 -11.88 -2.14
C ALA A 127 18.47 -10.57 -2.94
N LEU A 128 17.40 -10.36 -3.70
CA LEU A 128 17.15 -9.16 -4.50
C LEU A 128 16.30 -8.12 -3.77
N ASP A 129 15.78 -8.49 -2.61
CA ASP A 129 14.78 -7.72 -1.90
C ASP A 129 15.39 -6.59 -1.06
N PHE A 130 16.04 -5.64 -1.75
CA PHE A 130 16.82 -4.60 -1.10
C PHE A 130 15.93 -3.63 -0.30
N MET A 131 16.19 -3.52 1.01
CA MET A 131 15.40 -2.72 1.94
C MET A 131 16.29 -1.85 2.82
N VAL A 132 15.78 -0.69 3.24
CA VAL A 132 16.50 0.26 4.10
C VAL A 132 15.58 0.80 5.18
N SER A 133 16.10 0.97 6.39
CA SER A 133 15.43 1.60 7.52
C SER A 133 16.31 2.71 8.08
N ALA A 134 15.72 3.86 8.42
CA ALA A 134 16.40 4.93 9.15
C ALA A 134 15.62 5.27 10.42
N ARG A 135 16.33 5.41 11.54
CA ARG A 135 15.78 5.75 12.85
C ARG A 135 16.60 6.87 13.47
N THR A 136 15.96 7.99 13.78
CA THR A 136 16.65 9.16 14.35
C THR A 136 16.32 9.37 15.83
N GLY A 137 17.24 10.00 16.56
CA GLY A 137 17.04 10.45 17.94
C GLY A 137 16.79 9.32 18.93
N THR A 138 17.54 8.22 18.81
CA THR A 138 17.39 7.09 19.73
C THR A 138 18.18 7.34 21.00
N SER A 139 17.49 7.51 22.12
CA SER A 139 18.11 7.66 23.44
C SER A 139 18.57 6.31 24.00
N PRO A 140 19.53 6.29 24.95
CA PRO A 140 19.92 5.07 25.65
C PRO A 140 18.74 4.54 26.48
N ILE A 141 18.02 3.54 25.96
CA ILE A 141 16.93 2.87 26.69
C ILE A 141 17.45 1.51 27.16
N SER A 142 17.44 1.30 28.48
CA SER A 142 17.79 0.02 29.07
C SER A 142 16.68 -1.00 28.82
N GLY A 143 17.00 -2.10 28.12
CA GLY A 143 16.17 -3.29 28.04
C GLY A 143 15.06 -3.33 26.99
N ALA A 144 14.90 -2.31 26.14
CA ALA A 144 13.93 -2.32 25.03
C ALA A 144 14.63 -2.31 23.66
N PRO A 145 14.12 -3.07 22.66
CA PRO A 145 14.73 -3.10 21.33
C PRO A 145 14.50 -1.79 20.57
N VAL A 146 15.46 -1.41 19.73
CA VAL A 146 15.31 -0.33 18.75
C VAL A 146 14.47 -0.85 17.59
N VAL A 147 13.33 -0.19 17.33
CA VAL A 147 12.43 -0.56 16.23
C VAL A 147 12.93 0.01 14.91
N LEU A 148 13.13 -0.87 13.92
CA LEU A 148 13.54 -0.54 12.56
C LEU A 148 12.37 -0.75 11.59
N SER A 149 11.92 0.32 10.95
CA SER A 149 10.90 0.26 9.88
C SER A 149 11.60 0.24 8.51
N PHE A 150 11.63 -0.92 7.85
CA PHE A 150 12.31 -1.14 6.58
C PHE A 150 11.41 -0.82 5.38
N GLU A 151 11.90 -0.02 4.45
CA GLU A 151 11.26 0.25 3.16
C GLU A 151 11.97 -0.49 2.02
N ARG A 152 11.20 -1.07 1.10
CA ARG A 152 11.71 -1.64 -0.14
C ARG A 152 12.23 -0.56 -1.07
N GLN A 153 13.42 -0.76 -1.62
CA GLN A 153 14.02 0.15 -2.58
C GLN A 153 13.79 -0.30 -4.03
N MET A 154 13.48 -1.58 -4.26
CA MET A 154 13.30 -2.17 -5.60
C MET A 154 11.83 -2.15 -6.04
N ALA A 155 11.58 -2.26 -7.34
CA ALA A 155 10.26 -2.56 -7.89
C ALA A 155 10.18 -4.04 -8.32
N LYS A 156 8.97 -4.59 -8.40
CA LYS A 156 8.72 -5.96 -8.89
C LYS A 156 7.78 -5.94 -10.08
N LEU A 157 8.14 -6.65 -11.14
CA LEU A 157 7.28 -6.90 -12.30
C LEU A 157 6.87 -8.38 -12.30
N GLU A 158 5.59 -8.66 -12.53
CA GLU A 158 5.05 -10.02 -12.48
C GLU A 158 3.99 -10.27 -13.55
N PHE A 159 4.03 -11.44 -14.17
CA PHE A 159 3.11 -11.89 -15.18
C PHE A 159 2.44 -13.19 -14.76
N LYS A 160 1.11 -13.22 -14.77
CA LYS A 160 0.32 -14.44 -14.76
C LYS A 160 0.13 -14.90 -16.21
N VAL A 161 0.78 -16.00 -16.57
CA VAL A 161 0.86 -16.46 -17.97
C VAL A 161 -0.10 -17.61 -18.21
N ALA A 162 -0.98 -17.43 -19.19
CA ALA A 162 -1.92 -18.43 -19.70
C ALA A 162 -1.55 -18.88 -21.12
N GLY A 163 -1.88 -20.12 -21.46
CA GLY A 163 -1.64 -20.71 -22.79
C GLY A 163 -1.38 -22.21 -22.73
N SER A 164 -1.36 -22.87 -23.89
CA SER A 164 -0.94 -24.27 -23.99
C SER A 164 0.59 -24.40 -23.85
N ASP A 165 1.04 -25.55 -23.35
CA ASP A 165 2.44 -25.99 -23.38
C ASP A 165 3.45 -25.02 -22.74
N LEU A 166 3.11 -24.53 -21.54
CA LEU A 166 3.98 -23.61 -20.77
C LEU A 166 5.12 -24.32 -20.02
N ASN A 167 5.19 -25.66 -20.05
CA ASN A 167 6.28 -26.39 -19.42
C ASN A 167 7.60 -26.09 -20.12
N GLY A 168 8.62 -25.67 -19.37
CA GLY A 168 9.92 -25.28 -19.91
C GLY A 168 9.94 -23.90 -20.57
N ILE A 169 8.91 -23.07 -20.35
CA ILE A 169 8.93 -21.67 -20.79
C ILE A 169 10.12 -20.93 -20.18
N ARG A 170 10.72 -20.05 -20.99
CA ARG A 170 11.77 -19.11 -20.59
C ARG A 170 11.28 -17.70 -20.85
N ALA A 171 11.80 -16.75 -20.09
CA ALA A 171 11.56 -15.34 -20.39
C ALA A 171 12.80 -14.51 -20.04
N GLU A 172 13.09 -13.52 -20.87
CA GLU A 172 14.27 -12.66 -20.74
C GLU A 172 13.89 -11.21 -20.95
N TRP A 173 14.37 -10.33 -20.08
CA TRP A 173 14.33 -8.89 -20.28
C TRP A 173 15.60 -8.46 -21.01
N ILE A 174 15.43 -7.93 -22.22
CA ILE A 174 16.54 -7.57 -23.09
C ILE A 174 17.05 -6.16 -22.75
N GLY A 175 18.33 -6.05 -22.44
CA GLY A 175 18.97 -4.77 -22.11
C GLY A 175 18.46 -4.15 -20.80
N LEU A 176 18.18 -4.97 -19.79
CA LEU A 176 17.86 -4.51 -18.44
C LEU A 176 19.15 -4.14 -17.71
N ALA A 177 19.17 -2.98 -17.05
CA ALA A 177 20.28 -2.60 -16.19
C ALA A 177 20.38 -3.57 -15.01
N SER A 178 21.49 -4.29 -14.88
CA SER A 178 21.61 -5.36 -13.88
C SER A 178 22.28 -4.95 -12.58
N SER A 179 22.94 -3.78 -12.52
CA SER A 179 23.61 -3.33 -11.31
C SER A 179 23.55 -1.82 -11.12
N ALA A 180 23.38 -1.39 -9.87
CA ALA A 180 23.41 0.01 -9.46
C ALA A 180 24.02 0.15 -8.06
N VAL A 181 24.69 1.27 -7.82
CA VAL A 181 25.16 1.64 -6.48
C VAL A 181 24.02 2.33 -5.75
N PHE A 182 23.74 1.92 -4.52
CA PHE A 182 22.75 2.57 -3.67
C PHE A 182 23.45 3.41 -2.62
N ASN A 183 23.16 4.70 -2.55
CA ASN A 183 23.69 5.58 -1.51
C ASN A 183 22.80 5.49 -0.25
N LEU A 184 23.31 4.90 0.83
CA LEU A 184 22.54 4.72 2.07
C LEU A 184 22.22 6.05 2.75
N ALA A 185 23.09 7.05 2.63
CA ALA A 185 22.87 8.35 3.28
C ALA A 185 21.72 9.14 2.65
N SER A 186 21.58 9.11 1.32
CA SER A 186 20.48 9.77 0.60
C SER A 186 19.29 8.85 0.31
N SER A 187 19.44 7.54 0.53
CA SER A 187 18.44 6.53 0.18
C SER A 187 18.04 6.53 -1.31
N THR A 188 19.03 6.66 -2.20
CA THR A 188 18.82 6.73 -3.66
C THR A 188 19.77 5.83 -4.44
N PHE A 189 19.31 5.29 -5.57
CA PHE A 189 20.18 4.64 -6.55
C PHE A 189 20.94 5.68 -7.38
N GLU A 190 22.23 5.44 -7.59
CA GLU A 190 23.03 6.10 -8.61
C GLU A 190 22.75 5.47 -10.00
N ALA A 191 23.18 6.12 -11.07
CA ALA A 191 22.94 5.65 -12.44
C ALA A 191 23.44 4.21 -12.64
N ALA A 192 22.55 3.32 -13.09
CA ALA A 192 22.83 1.92 -13.32
C ALA A 192 23.74 1.73 -14.56
N GLN A 193 24.76 0.87 -14.47
CA GLN A 193 25.92 0.99 -15.35
C GLN A 193 26.08 -0.09 -16.41
N THR A 194 25.30 -1.18 -16.40
CA THR A 194 25.46 -2.26 -17.39
C THR A 194 24.14 -2.92 -17.78
N PRO A 195 23.60 -2.61 -18.97
CA PRO A 195 22.47 -3.34 -19.54
C PRO A 195 22.88 -4.75 -20.00
N ILE A 196 22.15 -5.78 -19.57
CA ILE A 196 22.32 -7.17 -20.01
C ILE A 196 20.95 -7.80 -20.32
N ASN A 197 20.96 -9.04 -20.83
CA ASN A 197 19.75 -9.85 -20.88
C ASN A 197 19.57 -10.55 -19.54
N VAL A 198 18.46 -10.27 -18.84
CA VAL A 198 18.19 -10.81 -17.50
C VAL A 198 17.09 -11.86 -17.58
N PRO A 199 17.38 -13.15 -17.34
CA PRO A 199 16.38 -14.19 -17.26
C PRO A 199 15.39 -13.95 -16.11
N ALA A 200 14.14 -14.32 -16.31
CA ALA A 200 13.10 -14.19 -15.29
C ALA A 200 13.23 -15.23 -14.18
N HIS A 201 12.67 -14.90 -13.02
CA HIS A 201 12.25 -15.89 -12.05
C HIS A 201 10.91 -16.50 -12.49
N ILE A 202 10.81 -17.83 -12.59
CA ILE A 202 9.61 -18.53 -13.06
C ILE A 202 9.15 -19.54 -12.02
N THR A 203 7.89 -19.45 -11.60
CA THR A 203 7.27 -20.32 -10.58
C THR A 203 5.87 -20.75 -10.97
N LYS A 204 5.29 -21.64 -10.16
CA LYS A 204 3.86 -21.95 -10.16
C LYS A 204 3.23 -21.37 -8.90
N ASN A 205 2.08 -20.70 -9.05
CA ASN A 205 1.31 -20.25 -7.89
C ASN A 205 0.47 -21.40 -7.29
N GLU A 206 -0.30 -21.10 -6.23
CA GLU A 206 -1.18 -22.06 -5.56
C GLU A 206 -2.27 -22.67 -6.47
N LEU A 207 -2.63 -21.96 -7.54
CA LEU A 207 -3.58 -22.42 -8.56
C LEU A 207 -2.90 -23.15 -9.72
N ASN A 208 -1.61 -23.45 -9.60
CA ASN A 208 -0.76 -24.09 -10.61
C ASN A 208 -0.60 -23.28 -11.92
N GLU A 209 -0.85 -21.98 -11.86
CA GLU A 209 -0.64 -21.05 -12.98
C GLU A 209 0.83 -20.67 -13.06
N THR A 210 1.34 -20.46 -14.29
CA THR A 210 2.72 -20.02 -14.49
C THR A 210 2.86 -18.55 -14.14
N VAL A 211 3.77 -18.24 -13.22
CA VAL A 211 4.12 -16.87 -12.83
C VAL A 211 5.55 -16.59 -13.28
N ILE A 212 5.74 -15.48 -13.98
CA ILE A 212 7.05 -15.00 -14.46
C ILE A 212 7.31 -13.64 -13.82
N SER A 213 8.47 -13.42 -13.21
CA SER A 213 8.74 -12.16 -12.49
C SER A 213 10.19 -11.69 -12.57
N TRP A 214 10.36 -10.38 -12.38
CA TRP A 214 11.64 -9.70 -12.21
C TRP A 214 11.57 -8.73 -11.03
N THR A 215 12.65 -8.65 -10.26
CA THR A 215 12.96 -7.52 -9.40
C THR A 215 13.85 -6.55 -10.18
N ILE A 216 13.45 -5.28 -10.24
CA ILE A 216 14.07 -4.25 -11.08
C ILE A 216 14.39 -2.99 -10.28
N PHE A 217 15.35 -2.20 -10.75
CA PHE A 217 15.61 -0.87 -10.20
C PHE A 217 14.41 0.06 -10.50
N PRO A 218 14.03 0.92 -9.54
CA PRO A 218 13.02 1.93 -9.80
C PRO A 218 13.56 3.02 -10.74
N GLY A 219 12.65 3.75 -11.37
CA GLY A 219 12.93 4.85 -12.28
C GLY A 219 12.26 4.69 -13.63
N GLN A 220 12.49 5.68 -14.47
CA GLN A 220 11.90 5.76 -15.80
C GLN A 220 12.82 5.10 -16.84
N SER A 221 12.25 4.23 -17.69
CA SER A 221 12.98 3.71 -18.84
C SER A 221 13.15 4.80 -19.90
N THR A 222 14.40 5.16 -20.19
CA THR A 222 14.77 6.18 -21.19
C THR A 222 15.00 5.62 -22.59
N ALA A 223 15.07 4.29 -22.71
CA ALA A 223 15.26 3.58 -23.98
C ALA A 223 14.13 2.56 -24.23
N PRO A 224 13.83 2.23 -25.49
CA PRO A 224 12.97 1.10 -25.81
C PRO A 224 13.54 -0.19 -25.21
N GLN A 225 12.72 -0.90 -24.46
CA GLN A 225 13.07 -2.21 -23.90
C GLN A 225 12.08 -3.25 -24.40
N LYS A 226 12.46 -4.52 -24.28
CA LYS A 226 11.55 -5.61 -24.61
C LYS A 226 11.74 -6.80 -23.71
N ILE A 227 10.65 -7.52 -23.48
CA ILE A 227 10.66 -8.81 -22.81
C ILE A 227 10.29 -9.87 -23.85
N VAL A 228 11.09 -10.92 -23.92
CA VAL A 228 10.88 -12.05 -24.82
C VAL A 228 10.53 -13.27 -24.00
N PHE A 229 9.36 -13.85 -24.25
CA PHE A 229 8.91 -15.12 -23.70
C PHE A 229 9.10 -16.21 -24.76
N THR A 230 9.73 -17.32 -24.41
CA THR A 230 10.05 -18.40 -25.35
C THR A 230 9.53 -19.72 -24.81
N LYS A 231 8.58 -20.35 -25.51
CA LYS A 231 8.10 -21.70 -25.16
C LYS A 231 9.17 -22.75 -25.51
N ALA A 232 9.05 -23.94 -24.93
CA ALA A 232 10.00 -25.03 -25.16
C ALA A 232 10.11 -25.47 -26.63
N ASN A 233 9.05 -25.24 -27.43
CA ASN A 233 9.04 -25.50 -28.88
C ASN A 233 9.78 -24.45 -29.72
N GLY A 234 10.34 -23.40 -29.10
CA GLY A 234 11.05 -22.32 -29.77
C GLY A 234 10.18 -21.13 -30.18
N ASN A 235 8.86 -21.19 -30.01
CA ASN A 235 7.99 -20.05 -30.30
C ASN A 235 8.29 -18.90 -29.34
N ALA A 236 8.63 -17.74 -29.92
CA ALA A 236 8.92 -16.52 -29.18
C ALA A 236 7.75 -15.53 -29.23
N TYR A 237 7.57 -14.83 -28.12
CA TYR A 237 6.53 -13.82 -27.91
C TYR A 237 7.19 -12.57 -27.34
N THR A 238 7.02 -11.43 -27.99
CA THR A 238 7.74 -10.20 -27.61
C THR A 238 6.78 -9.14 -27.12
N TRP A 239 6.99 -8.67 -25.90
CA TRP A 239 6.40 -7.42 -25.43
C TRP A 239 7.39 -6.28 -25.63
N ASN A 240 7.06 -5.35 -26.53
CA ASN A 240 7.80 -4.10 -26.68
C ASN A 240 7.32 -3.09 -25.63
N ILE A 241 8.20 -2.73 -24.72
CA ILE A 241 7.93 -1.77 -23.64
C ILE A 241 8.13 -0.37 -24.22
N THR A 242 7.06 0.42 -24.23
CA THR A 242 7.12 1.81 -24.68
C THR A 242 8.08 2.61 -23.80
N PRO A 243 8.91 3.51 -24.37
CA PRO A 243 9.72 4.43 -23.59
C PRO A 243 8.86 5.24 -22.60
N ASN A 244 9.48 5.74 -21.54
CA ASN A 244 8.88 6.61 -20.52
C ASN A 244 7.96 5.91 -19.50
N ILE A 245 7.87 4.58 -19.48
CA ILE A 245 7.26 3.86 -18.35
C ILE A 245 8.15 4.05 -17.10
N GLU A 246 7.52 4.48 -16.01
CA GLU A 246 8.15 4.67 -14.70
C GLU A 246 7.77 3.51 -13.77
N PHE A 247 8.78 2.85 -13.22
CA PHE A 247 8.62 1.86 -12.17
C PHE A 247 8.99 2.48 -10.83
N ALA A 248 8.01 2.69 -9.96
CA ALA A 248 8.21 3.35 -8.68
C ALA A 248 8.83 2.38 -7.65
N LYS A 249 9.68 2.94 -6.78
CA LYS A 249 10.29 2.22 -5.64
C LYS A 249 9.23 1.54 -4.80
N GLY A 250 9.46 0.28 -4.43
CA GLY A 250 8.58 -0.50 -3.55
C GLY A 250 7.30 -1.01 -4.20
N HIS A 251 7.05 -0.72 -5.48
CA HIS A 251 5.82 -1.10 -6.16
C HIS A 251 5.92 -2.48 -6.81
N ARG A 252 4.79 -3.18 -6.88
CA ARG A 252 4.61 -4.42 -7.63
C ARG A 252 3.63 -4.20 -8.76
N TYR A 253 4.07 -4.50 -9.98
CA TYR A 253 3.30 -4.38 -11.20
C TYR A 253 2.92 -5.79 -11.66
N GLN A 254 1.62 -6.05 -11.73
CA GLN A 254 1.10 -7.36 -12.11
C GLN A 254 0.41 -7.26 -13.47
N TYR A 255 0.61 -8.27 -14.31
CA TYR A 255 0.02 -8.37 -15.64
C TYR A 255 -0.52 -9.77 -15.91
N ASP A 256 -1.64 -9.86 -16.60
CA ASP A 256 -2.12 -11.07 -17.23
C ASP A 256 -1.59 -11.13 -18.68
N LEU A 257 -1.09 -12.29 -19.10
CA LEU A 257 -0.50 -12.51 -20.41
C LEU A 257 -0.96 -13.85 -21.00
N THR A 258 -1.51 -13.84 -22.21
CA THR A 258 -1.91 -15.08 -22.92
C THR A 258 -1.01 -15.34 -24.12
N LEU A 259 -0.41 -16.52 -24.21
CA LEU A 259 0.53 -16.90 -25.28
C LEU A 259 -0.13 -17.82 -26.32
N GLY A 260 -0.51 -17.24 -27.47
CA GLY A 260 -1.10 -17.92 -28.64
C GLY A 260 -0.08 -18.61 -29.55
N THR A 261 -0.09 -18.33 -30.86
CA THR A 261 0.72 -19.03 -31.88
C THR A 261 2.08 -18.40 -32.20
N GLY A 262 2.48 -17.32 -31.50
CA GLY A 262 3.77 -16.61 -31.65
C GLY A 262 3.59 -15.14 -32.04
N GLY A 263 4.60 -14.29 -31.83
CA GLY A 263 4.60 -12.88 -32.31
C GLY A 263 4.60 -11.82 -31.21
N GLU A 264 4.12 -10.61 -31.52
CA GLU A 264 4.01 -9.55 -30.52
C GLU A 264 2.90 -9.83 -29.51
N VAL A 265 3.14 -9.49 -28.25
CA VAL A 265 2.17 -9.61 -27.16
C VAL A 265 2.10 -8.32 -26.37
N THR A 266 0.92 -8.01 -25.86
CA THR A 266 0.68 -6.88 -24.97
C THR A 266 0.10 -7.41 -23.66
N PRO A 267 0.90 -7.51 -22.59
CA PRO A 267 0.42 -7.86 -21.27
C PRO A 267 -0.64 -6.87 -20.79
N THR A 268 -1.69 -7.36 -20.14
CA THR A 268 -2.77 -6.53 -19.59
C THR A 268 -2.52 -6.35 -18.11
N PRO A 269 -2.41 -5.12 -17.56
CA PRO A 269 -2.29 -4.94 -16.11
C PRO A 269 -3.38 -5.72 -15.36
N THR A 270 -3.00 -6.44 -14.32
CA THR A 270 -3.91 -7.20 -13.45
C THR A 270 -4.64 -6.23 -12.51
N ALA A 271 -5.34 -5.24 -13.05
CA ALA A 271 -6.46 -4.63 -12.34
C ALA A 271 -7.66 -5.51 -12.65
N SER A 272 -8.06 -6.39 -11.73
CA SER A 272 -9.20 -7.29 -11.99
C SER A 272 -10.48 -6.53 -12.36
N TYR A 273 -10.58 -5.25 -11.97
CA TYR A 273 -11.75 -4.39 -12.16
C TYR A 273 -11.35 -2.94 -12.49
N MET A 274 -12.15 -2.29 -13.34
CA MET A 274 -11.87 -0.96 -13.93
C MET A 274 -11.69 0.16 -12.90
N GLU A 275 -12.49 0.14 -11.83
CA GLU A 275 -12.45 1.15 -10.78
C GLU A 275 -11.27 1.01 -9.83
N LEU A 276 -10.53 -0.10 -9.89
CA LEU A 276 -9.59 -0.45 -8.85
C LEU A 276 -8.33 0.42 -8.98
N PRO A 277 -8.01 1.27 -7.99
CA PRO A 277 -6.75 2.00 -8.00
C PRO A 277 -5.57 1.04 -8.00
N ILE A 278 -4.39 1.51 -8.40
CA ILE A 278 -3.18 0.72 -8.13
C ILE A 278 -3.06 0.54 -6.61
N ILE A 279 -3.10 -0.72 -6.16
CA ILE A 279 -3.03 -1.04 -4.74
C ILE A 279 -1.57 -0.94 -4.29
N ALA A 280 -1.23 0.18 -3.66
CA ALA A 280 0.06 0.42 -3.00
C ALA A 280 -0.14 0.46 -1.47
N ALA A 281 -0.72 -0.60 -0.90
CA ALA A 281 -1.09 -0.62 0.51
C ALA A 281 0.15 -0.51 1.44
N GLY A 282 0.14 0.36 2.44
CA GLY A 282 1.14 0.48 3.50
C GLY A 282 1.00 -0.57 4.62
N ALA A 283 1.94 -0.60 5.58
CA ALA A 283 1.98 -1.62 6.66
C ALA A 283 0.66 -1.72 7.46
N ASN A 284 -0.02 -0.59 7.62
CA ASN A 284 -1.27 -0.46 8.34
C ASN A 284 -2.49 -0.42 7.41
N GLU A 285 -2.31 -0.45 6.10
CA GLU A 285 -3.40 -0.44 5.14
C GLU A 285 -3.77 -1.87 4.70
N VAL A 286 -5.06 -2.18 4.67
CA VAL A 286 -5.58 -3.50 4.36
C VAL A 286 -6.49 -3.39 3.16
N TYR A 287 -6.11 -4.05 2.07
CA TYR A 287 -7.02 -4.25 0.94
C TYR A 287 -8.10 -5.29 1.29
N SER A 288 -9.35 -4.91 1.08
CA SER A 288 -10.50 -5.80 1.26
C SER A 288 -11.46 -5.69 0.09
N LEU A 289 -11.85 -6.84 -0.47
CA LEU A 289 -12.89 -6.97 -1.49
C LEU A 289 -14.14 -7.57 -0.84
N LYS A 290 -15.26 -6.87 -0.96
CA LYS A 290 -16.57 -7.33 -0.52
C LYS A 290 -17.38 -7.86 -1.70
N MET A 291 -17.90 -9.06 -1.55
CA MET A 291 -18.82 -9.68 -2.50
C MET A 291 -20.25 -9.63 -1.95
N GLY A 292 -21.23 -9.43 -2.81
CA GLY A 292 -22.64 -9.49 -2.48
C GLY A 292 -23.41 -10.13 -3.63
N SER A 293 -24.30 -11.08 -3.34
CA SER A 293 -25.17 -11.72 -4.33
C SER A 293 -24.46 -12.24 -5.58
N GLY A 294 -23.29 -12.88 -5.41
CA GLY A 294 -22.54 -13.48 -6.51
C GLY A 294 -21.78 -12.48 -7.40
N ARG A 295 -21.79 -11.19 -7.06
CA ARG A 295 -21.03 -10.13 -7.75
C ARG A 295 -20.21 -9.31 -6.76
N ARG A 296 -19.30 -8.50 -7.29
CA ARG A 296 -18.54 -7.54 -6.49
C ARG A 296 -19.49 -6.49 -5.94
N ASN A 297 -19.40 -6.23 -4.65
CA ASN A 297 -20.06 -5.10 -4.02
C ASN A 297 -19.15 -3.87 -4.07
N TYR A 298 -18.00 -3.93 -3.39
CA TYR A 298 -16.98 -2.87 -3.42
C TYR A 298 -15.64 -3.39 -2.91
N SER A 299 -14.58 -2.66 -3.24
CA SER A 299 -13.24 -2.84 -2.68
C SER A 299 -12.88 -1.65 -1.80
N MET A 300 -11.96 -1.83 -0.86
CA MET A 300 -11.42 -0.76 -0.04
C MET A 300 -9.93 -0.94 0.22
N LEU A 301 -9.26 0.16 0.54
CA LEU A 301 -7.97 0.20 1.21
C LEU A 301 -8.15 0.84 2.59
N TYR A 302 -8.04 0.03 3.63
CA TYR A 302 -8.38 0.41 5.00
C TYR A 302 -7.14 0.60 5.88
N ASN A 303 -6.91 1.81 6.38
CA ASN A 303 -5.81 2.09 7.27
C ASN A 303 -6.19 1.79 8.74
N ASN A 304 -5.59 0.76 9.32
CA ASN A 304 -5.80 0.25 10.67
C ASN A 304 -5.45 1.25 11.77
N ASP A 305 -4.41 2.07 11.56
CA ASP A 305 -4.03 3.11 12.54
C ASP A 305 -5.09 4.18 12.58
N TYR A 306 -5.48 4.63 11.38
CA TYR A 306 -6.46 5.69 11.20
C TYR A 306 -7.89 5.24 11.47
N LYS A 307 -8.15 3.93 11.39
CA LYS A 307 -9.46 3.30 11.44
C LYS A 307 -10.41 3.85 10.37
N LEU A 308 -9.87 4.16 9.19
CA LEU A 308 -10.62 4.69 8.05
C LEU A 308 -10.15 4.06 6.74
N ALA A 309 -11.06 3.97 5.77
CA ALA A 309 -10.72 3.65 4.40
C ALA A 309 -10.18 4.88 3.68
N GLU A 310 -8.94 4.79 3.20
CA GLU A 310 -8.30 5.85 2.41
C GLU A 310 -8.93 5.91 1.02
N TRP A 311 -9.33 4.76 0.48
CA TRP A 311 -10.28 4.68 -0.62
C TRP A 311 -11.25 3.50 -0.50
N VAL A 312 -12.41 3.68 -1.13
CA VAL A 312 -13.42 2.68 -1.43
C VAL A 312 -13.73 2.79 -2.93
N ALA A 313 -13.67 1.67 -3.64
CA ALA A 313 -13.85 1.59 -5.08
C ALA A 313 -14.99 0.65 -5.44
N TYR A 314 -15.89 1.08 -6.32
CA TYR A 314 -17.04 0.27 -6.73
C TYR A 314 -17.59 0.64 -8.12
N PRO A 315 -18.24 -0.31 -8.81
CA PRO A 315 -19.08 0.00 -9.96
C PRO A 315 -20.47 0.48 -9.50
N LEU A 316 -21.09 1.32 -10.32
CA LEU A 316 -22.49 1.72 -10.19
C LEU A 316 -23.16 1.69 -11.57
N CYS A 317 -24.25 0.93 -11.66
CA CYS A 317 -25.12 0.81 -12.83
C CYS A 317 -26.50 0.36 -12.35
N ASP A 318 -27.48 0.29 -13.26
CA ASP A 318 -28.85 -0.12 -12.96
C ASP A 318 -28.95 -1.40 -12.13
N ALA A 319 -28.03 -2.35 -12.33
CA ALA A 319 -28.05 -3.62 -11.63
C ALA A 319 -27.87 -3.50 -10.10
N TYR A 320 -27.29 -2.39 -9.58
CA TYR A 320 -27.12 -2.13 -8.15
C TYR A 320 -28.26 -1.31 -7.54
N LEU A 321 -29.13 -0.75 -8.40
CA LEU A 321 -30.21 0.15 -8.00
C LEU A 321 -31.57 -0.55 -8.07
N GLY A 322 -32.39 -0.31 -7.06
CA GLY A 322 -33.71 -0.92 -6.90
C GLY A 322 -34.55 -0.16 -5.88
N GLY A 323 -35.53 -0.84 -5.29
CA GLY A 323 -36.50 -0.23 -4.37
C GLY A 323 -36.19 -0.40 -2.88
N LEU A 324 -35.07 -1.02 -2.49
CA LEU A 324 -34.79 -1.26 -1.08
C LEU A 324 -34.49 0.06 -0.36
N SER A 325 -35.12 0.22 0.80
CA SER A 325 -34.81 1.29 1.73
C SER A 325 -33.52 0.99 2.51
N ARG A 326 -32.97 2.05 3.10
CA ARG A 326 -31.80 2.01 3.97
C ARG A 326 -31.96 0.96 5.08
N THR A 327 -30.96 0.10 5.29
CA THR A 327 -31.06 -0.99 6.27
C THR A 327 -30.61 -0.63 7.69
N ASP A 328 -29.72 0.36 7.83
CA ASP A 328 -29.16 0.76 9.13
C ASP A 328 -28.54 -0.40 9.93
N ARG A 329 -28.01 -1.41 9.23
CA ARG A 329 -27.41 -2.60 9.83
C ARG A 329 -25.98 -2.35 10.30
N TRP A 330 -25.83 -1.40 11.22
CA TRP A 330 -24.55 -1.02 11.83
C TRP A 330 -23.85 -2.23 12.45
N ALA A 331 -22.66 -2.54 11.96
CA ALA A 331 -21.89 -3.69 12.42
C ALA A 331 -20.39 -3.51 12.19
N TYR A 332 -19.60 -4.28 12.94
CA TYR A 332 -18.22 -4.54 12.54
C TYR A 332 -18.21 -5.30 11.22
N ASP A 333 -17.22 -4.97 10.39
CA ASP A 333 -16.89 -5.72 9.20
C ASP A 333 -16.39 -7.12 9.60
N PRO A 334 -17.02 -8.21 9.09
CA PRO A 334 -16.63 -9.57 9.46
C PRO A 334 -15.37 -10.07 8.73
N ASP A 335 -14.76 -9.26 7.86
CA ASP A 335 -13.54 -9.66 7.15
C ASP A 335 -12.37 -9.89 8.13
N PRO A 336 -11.82 -11.12 8.20
CA PRO A 336 -10.75 -11.44 9.14
C PRO A 336 -9.46 -10.65 8.90
N LYS A 337 -9.29 -10.02 7.73
CA LYS A 337 -8.13 -9.18 7.43
C LYS A 337 -8.16 -7.86 8.21
N ILE A 338 -9.33 -7.39 8.63
CA ILE A 338 -9.50 -6.16 9.40
C ILE A 338 -10.03 -6.54 10.79
N GLN A 339 -9.13 -6.80 11.73
CA GLN A 339 -9.53 -7.23 13.07
C GLN A 339 -10.38 -6.15 13.77
N ARG A 340 -11.32 -6.58 14.62
CA ARG A 340 -12.24 -5.71 15.35
C ARG A 340 -11.56 -4.57 16.11
N LEU A 341 -10.33 -4.79 16.62
CA LEU A 341 -9.56 -3.80 17.36
C LEU A 341 -9.10 -2.61 16.49
N PHE A 342 -8.98 -2.82 15.17
CA PHE A 342 -8.63 -1.80 14.18
C PHE A 342 -9.86 -1.12 13.56
N GLN A 343 -11.07 -1.56 13.88
CA GLN A 343 -12.31 -0.93 13.42
C GLN A 343 -12.86 0.00 14.50
N ALA A 344 -13.34 1.18 14.12
CA ALA A 344 -14.06 2.07 15.03
C ALA A 344 -15.32 1.39 15.59
N ASP A 345 -15.60 1.54 16.89
CA ASP A 345 -16.89 1.15 17.48
C ASP A 345 -17.90 2.28 17.29
N LEU A 346 -18.75 2.12 16.27
CA LEU A 346 -19.75 3.12 15.89
C LEU A 346 -21.18 2.66 16.17
N SER A 347 -21.35 1.77 17.17
CA SER A 347 -22.64 1.23 17.61
C SER A 347 -23.68 2.32 17.89
N SER A 348 -23.27 3.46 18.44
CA SER A 348 -24.13 4.62 18.71
C SER A 348 -23.69 5.90 17.96
N GLY A 349 -22.93 5.77 16.87
CA GLY A 349 -22.26 6.89 16.22
C GLY A 349 -20.99 7.34 16.97
N TYR A 350 -20.43 8.49 16.61
CA TYR A 350 -19.31 9.07 17.38
C TYR A 350 -19.84 9.70 18.68
N PRO A 351 -19.21 9.45 19.85
CA PRO A 351 -19.46 10.21 21.07
C PRO A 351 -19.41 11.72 20.83
N ASN A 352 -20.34 12.46 21.45
CA ASN A 352 -20.45 13.92 21.33
C ASN A 352 -20.58 14.44 19.88
N ASN A 353 -21.05 13.62 18.94
CA ASN A 353 -21.21 13.99 17.52
C ASN A 353 -21.98 15.30 17.28
N ALA A 354 -22.97 15.61 18.13
CA ALA A 354 -23.76 16.82 18.04
C ALA A 354 -22.93 18.08 18.30
N SER A 355 -22.12 18.10 19.36
CA SER A 355 -21.25 19.24 19.68
C SER A 355 -20.02 19.31 18.78
N LEU A 356 -19.50 18.15 18.33
CA LEU A 356 -18.41 18.08 17.37
C LEU A 356 -18.83 18.39 15.93
N GLY A 357 -20.14 18.41 15.63
CA GLY A 357 -20.64 18.68 14.30
C GLY A 357 -20.26 17.62 13.26
N ILE A 358 -20.19 16.35 13.67
CA ILE A 358 -19.78 15.21 12.81
C ILE A 358 -20.85 14.12 12.71
N ASP A 359 -20.80 13.31 11.66
CA ASP A 359 -21.63 12.12 11.43
C ASP A 359 -20.77 10.87 11.16
N ARG A 360 -21.42 9.71 11.15
CA ARG A 360 -20.91 8.50 10.47
C ARG A 360 -21.02 8.71 8.96
N GLY A 361 -19.98 9.26 8.35
CA GLY A 361 -19.91 9.51 6.92
C GLY A 361 -19.60 8.24 6.14
N HIS A 362 -20.48 7.84 5.23
CA HIS A 362 -20.26 6.68 4.36
C HIS A 362 -19.23 7.02 3.27
N GLN A 363 -18.39 6.06 2.90
CA GLN A 363 -17.61 6.13 1.66
C GLN A 363 -18.42 5.57 0.47
N LEU A 364 -18.86 4.31 0.53
CA LEU A 364 -19.94 3.79 -0.32
C LEU A 364 -21.31 4.10 0.33
N PRO A 365 -22.14 4.99 -0.24
CA PRO A 365 -23.44 5.31 0.36
C PRO A 365 -24.44 4.16 0.17
N SER A 366 -25.31 3.96 1.15
CA SER A 366 -26.39 2.96 1.09
C SER A 366 -27.31 3.13 -0.12
N GLY A 367 -27.52 4.36 -0.58
CA GLY A 367 -28.33 4.68 -1.76
C GLY A 367 -27.80 4.08 -3.07
N ASP A 368 -26.52 3.69 -3.11
CA ASP A 368 -25.90 3.07 -4.29
C ASP A 368 -26.09 1.54 -4.32
N ARG A 369 -26.71 0.95 -3.28
CA ARG A 369 -26.95 -0.49 -3.15
C ARG A 369 -28.40 -0.78 -2.75
N THR A 370 -29.35 -0.42 -3.60
CA THR A 370 -30.80 -0.57 -3.32
C THR A 370 -31.46 -1.75 -4.06
N ALA A 371 -30.70 -2.50 -4.85
CA ALA A 371 -31.18 -3.72 -5.51
C ALA A 371 -31.15 -4.96 -4.59
N ASN A 372 -30.17 -5.04 -3.67
CA ASN A 372 -29.98 -6.22 -2.84
C ASN A 372 -29.69 -5.88 -1.37
N ARG A 373 -30.37 -6.59 -0.46
CA ARG A 373 -30.27 -6.33 0.98
C ARG A 373 -28.88 -6.64 1.54
N SER A 374 -28.27 -7.75 1.15
CA SER A 374 -26.93 -8.10 1.64
C SER A 374 -25.88 -7.09 1.16
N GLU A 375 -25.99 -6.59 -0.07
CA GLU A 375 -25.10 -5.54 -0.58
C GLU A 375 -25.28 -4.23 0.19
N ASN A 376 -26.54 -3.87 0.50
CA ASN A 376 -26.89 -2.69 1.30
C ASN A 376 -26.36 -2.77 2.73
N GLU A 377 -26.55 -3.91 3.41
CA GLU A 377 -26.12 -4.08 4.80
C GLU A 377 -24.60 -3.93 4.94
N GLN A 378 -23.82 -4.37 3.95
CA GLN A 378 -22.36 -4.18 3.94
C GLN A 378 -21.95 -2.70 3.89
N THR A 379 -22.78 -1.79 3.36
CA THR A 379 -22.46 -0.36 3.38
C THR A 379 -22.46 0.22 4.81
N PHE A 380 -23.06 -0.47 5.78
CA PHE A 380 -23.12 -0.06 7.18
C PHE A 380 -21.98 -0.61 8.05
N TYR A 381 -21.02 -1.30 7.45
CA TYR A 381 -19.82 -1.72 8.17
C TYR A 381 -19.01 -0.51 8.63
N TYR A 382 -18.47 -0.58 9.85
CA TYR A 382 -17.69 0.52 10.42
C TYR A 382 -16.43 0.84 9.62
N THR A 383 -15.90 -0.12 8.86
CA THR A 383 -14.78 0.07 7.92
C THR A 383 -15.11 0.99 6.74
N ASN A 384 -16.40 1.14 6.41
CA ASN A 384 -16.92 2.05 5.37
C ASN A 384 -17.31 3.44 5.93
N MET A 385 -16.96 3.72 7.20
CA MET A 385 -17.34 4.97 7.88
C MET A 385 -16.12 5.83 8.20
N THR A 386 -16.32 7.15 8.20
CA THR A 386 -15.33 8.15 8.63
C THR A 386 -16.01 9.27 9.42
N PRO A 387 -15.30 10.02 10.30
CA PRO A 387 -15.85 11.22 10.94
C PRO A 387 -15.99 12.36 9.93
N GLN A 388 -17.21 12.59 9.45
CA GLN A 388 -17.51 13.58 8.40
C GLN A 388 -18.29 14.76 8.97
N ALA A 389 -17.91 15.99 8.63
CA ALA A 389 -18.66 17.19 9.04
C ALA A 389 -20.13 17.10 8.60
N LYS A 390 -21.07 17.37 9.52
CA LYS A 390 -22.51 17.20 9.31
C LYS A 390 -23.03 17.90 8.07
N THR A 391 -22.69 19.18 7.88
CA THR A 391 -23.21 19.94 6.75
C THR A 391 -22.51 19.61 5.43
N LEU A 392 -21.34 18.97 5.46
CA LEU A 392 -20.76 18.33 4.28
C LEU A 392 -21.56 17.07 3.92
N ASN A 393 -21.66 16.13 4.87
CA ASN A 393 -22.33 14.84 4.73
C ASN A 393 -23.79 14.98 4.25
N GLN A 394 -24.59 15.75 4.99
CA GLN A 394 -26.04 15.83 4.80
C GLN A 394 -26.48 16.72 3.63
N ASN A 395 -25.58 17.57 3.09
CA ASN A 395 -25.93 18.53 2.04
C ASN A 395 -25.16 18.28 0.75
N VAL A 396 -24.00 18.92 0.57
CA VAL A 396 -23.31 18.95 -0.73
C VAL A 396 -22.76 17.59 -1.14
N TRP A 397 -22.32 16.77 -0.16
CA TRP A 397 -21.87 15.41 -0.43
C TRP A 397 -23.04 14.51 -0.84
N ALA A 398 -24.16 14.54 -0.09
CA ALA A 398 -25.38 13.81 -0.46
C ALA A 398 -25.90 14.18 -1.85
N ARG A 399 -25.91 15.48 -2.22
CA ARG A 399 -26.30 15.92 -3.56
C ARG A 399 -25.36 15.42 -4.66
N LEU A 400 -24.06 15.35 -4.38
CA LEU A 400 -23.11 14.73 -5.31
C LEU A 400 -23.43 13.24 -5.49
N GLU A 401 -23.70 12.51 -4.41
CA GLU A 401 -24.08 11.09 -4.47
C GLU A 401 -25.38 10.87 -5.24
N ASP A 402 -26.41 11.72 -5.03
CA ASP A 402 -27.64 11.71 -5.82
C ASP A 402 -27.35 11.90 -7.31
N LYS A 403 -26.44 12.82 -7.65
CA LYS A 403 -26.08 13.09 -9.04
C LYS A 403 -25.31 11.93 -9.66
N VAL A 404 -24.41 11.29 -8.92
CA VAL A 404 -23.67 10.11 -9.40
C VAL A 404 -24.63 8.97 -9.73
N ARG A 405 -25.66 8.74 -8.92
CA ARG A 405 -26.74 7.79 -9.25
C ARG A 405 -27.49 8.18 -10.52
N SER A 406 -27.86 9.45 -10.67
CA SER A 406 -28.53 9.94 -11.87
C SER A 406 -27.70 9.73 -13.14
N TRP A 407 -26.38 9.92 -13.11
CA TRP A 407 -25.51 9.65 -14.25
C TRP A 407 -25.40 8.15 -14.56
N ALA A 408 -25.36 7.31 -13.52
CA ALA A 408 -25.26 5.86 -13.68
C ALA A 408 -26.48 5.21 -14.33
N THR A 409 -27.64 5.88 -14.29
CA THR A 409 -28.90 5.45 -14.92
C THR A 409 -29.24 6.25 -16.18
N GLU A 410 -28.34 7.10 -16.67
CA GLU A 410 -28.59 7.93 -17.84
C GLU A 410 -28.52 7.09 -19.13
N SER A 411 -29.39 7.39 -20.10
CA SER A 411 -29.43 6.65 -21.38
C SER A 411 -28.06 6.64 -22.08
N GLY A 412 -27.61 5.44 -22.46
CA GLY A 412 -26.33 5.19 -23.11
C GLY A 412 -25.13 5.07 -22.18
N VAL A 413 -25.32 5.26 -20.86
CA VAL A 413 -24.31 4.95 -19.84
C VAL A 413 -24.41 3.47 -19.49
N ASP A 414 -23.27 2.78 -19.54
CA ASP A 414 -23.16 1.37 -19.17
C ASP A 414 -22.87 1.22 -17.67
N THR A 415 -21.84 1.90 -17.21
CA THR A 415 -21.38 1.86 -15.81
C THR A 415 -20.67 3.17 -15.46
N VAL A 416 -20.91 3.67 -14.24
CA VAL A 416 -20.06 4.67 -13.59
C VAL A 416 -19.16 3.93 -12.59
N TYR A 417 -17.86 3.97 -12.83
CA TYR A 417 -16.85 3.46 -11.92
C TYR A 417 -16.48 4.56 -10.93
N VAL A 418 -16.56 4.26 -9.63
CA VAL A 418 -16.39 5.24 -8.55
C VAL A 418 -15.22 4.84 -7.67
N VAL A 419 -14.34 5.80 -7.37
CA VAL A 419 -13.39 5.70 -6.26
C VAL A 419 -13.59 6.92 -5.36
N THR A 420 -13.73 6.69 -4.06
CA THR A 420 -14.03 7.73 -3.08
C THR A 420 -13.19 7.50 -1.84
N GLY A 421 -12.77 8.56 -1.17
CA GLY A 421 -11.83 8.44 -0.07
C GLY A 421 -11.79 9.64 0.84
N GLY A 422 -11.16 9.46 2.00
CA GLY A 422 -10.91 10.52 2.98
C GLY A 422 -9.45 10.50 3.39
N MET A 423 -8.75 11.62 3.18
CA MET A 423 -7.31 11.69 3.44
C MET A 423 -7.03 12.30 4.81
N ALA A 424 -6.20 11.62 5.60
CA ALA A 424 -5.81 12.04 6.94
C ALA A 424 -4.94 13.31 6.95
N THR A 425 -4.25 13.58 5.85
CA THR A 425 -3.31 14.69 5.68
C THR A 425 -3.49 15.35 4.32
N SER A 426 -3.03 16.58 4.16
CA SER A 426 -2.84 17.25 2.87
C SER A 426 -1.42 17.84 2.80
N ALA A 427 -0.99 18.27 1.60
CA ALA A 427 0.30 18.95 1.43
C ALA A 427 0.47 20.18 2.32
N SER A 428 -0.64 20.84 2.69
CA SER A 428 -0.66 22.02 3.56
C SER A 428 -0.95 21.72 5.04
N ASN A 429 -1.35 20.49 5.38
CA ASN A 429 -1.70 20.11 6.75
C ASN A 429 -1.48 18.61 6.99
N THR A 430 -0.34 18.28 7.60
CA THR A 430 0.06 16.90 7.93
C THR A 430 -0.32 16.51 9.36
N THR A 431 -0.91 17.40 10.16
CA THR A 431 -1.27 17.14 11.55
C THR A 431 -2.53 16.30 11.64
N LEU A 432 -2.43 15.11 12.23
CA LEU A 432 -3.57 14.21 12.45
C LEU A 432 -4.54 14.77 13.50
N GLU A 433 -5.83 14.73 13.18
CA GLU A 433 -6.93 15.02 14.11
C GLU A 433 -7.65 13.72 14.44
N TYR A 434 -8.07 13.56 15.70
CA TYR A 434 -8.73 12.34 16.18
C TYR A 434 -10.10 12.65 16.78
N VAL A 435 -11.01 11.69 16.61
CA VAL A 435 -12.30 11.60 17.28
C VAL A 435 -12.33 10.26 18.02
N SER A 436 -12.80 10.25 19.27
CA SER A 436 -12.96 8.99 20.01
C SER A 436 -14.14 8.19 19.47
N ASP A 437 -14.06 6.86 19.49
CA ASP A 437 -15.18 5.94 19.25
C ASP A 437 -15.91 5.57 20.57
N ASN A 438 -16.95 4.73 20.51
CA ASN A 438 -17.70 4.30 21.70
C ASN A 438 -16.89 3.42 22.68
N SER A 439 -15.73 2.92 22.25
CA SER A 439 -14.78 2.15 23.08
C SER A 439 -13.60 3.03 23.56
N GLY A 440 -13.65 4.35 23.36
CA GLY A 440 -12.60 5.29 23.75
C GLY A 440 -11.33 5.25 22.89
N ARG A 441 -11.36 4.56 21.74
CA ARG A 441 -10.23 4.47 20.80
C ARG A 441 -10.24 5.66 19.85
N ASN A 442 -9.05 6.07 19.43
CA ASN A 442 -8.89 7.15 18.47
C ASN A 442 -9.18 6.67 17.04
N VAL A 443 -10.01 7.45 16.33
CA VAL A 443 -10.32 7.35 14.91
C VAL A 443 -9.86 8.66 14.26
N VAL A 444 -9.10 8.58 13.18
CA VAL A 444 -8.63 9.78 12.48
C VAL A 444 -9.81 10.45 11.77
N LYS A 445 -9.87 11.79 11.90
CA LYS A 445 -10.78 12.63 11.14
C LYS A 445 -10.08 13.07 9.84
N PRO A 446 -10.60 12.72 8.65
CA PRO A 446 -10.05 13.16 7.38
C PRO A 446 -9.96 14.69 7.31
N LYS A 447 -8.93 15.22 6.64
CA LYS A 447 -8.80 16.65 6.31
C LYS A 447 -9.66 17.04 5.13
N TYR A 448 -9.79 16.12 4.17
CA TYR A 448 -10.64 16.30 2.99
C TYR A 448 -11.15 14.96 2.49
N TYR A 449 -12.22 15.04 1.71
CA TYR A 449 -12.78 13.93 0.94
C TYR A 449 -12.54 14.17 -0.54
N TYR A 450 -12.42 13.07 -1.27
CA TYR A 450 -12.42 13.10 -2.72
C TYR A 450 -13.34 12.02 -3.29
N LYS A 451 -13.80 12.25 -4.52
CA LYS A 451 -14.50 11.25 -5.33
C LYS A 451 -14.08 11.41 -6.77
N VAL A 452 -13.51 10.37 -7.37
CA VAL A 452 -13.18 10.31 -8.80
C VAL A 452 -14.10 9.32 -9.49
N LEU A 453 -14.52 9.67 -10.71
CA LEU A 453 -15.48 8.92 -11.50
C LEU A 453 -14.91 8.65 -12.88
N ALA A 454 -15.16 7.45 -13.40
CA ALA A 454 -15.01 7.12 -14.80
C ALA A 454 -16.35 6.57 -15.33
N MET A 455 -17.03 7.35 -16.16
CA MET A 455 -18.30 6.98 -16.79
C MET A 455 -18.03 6.34 -18.16
N LYS A 456 -18.48 5.10 -18.35
CA LYS A 456 -18.48 4.44 -19.65
C LYS A 456 -19.78 4.74 -20.37
N ARG A 457 -19.71 5.48 -21.48
CA ARG A 457 -20.86 5.82 -22.33
C ARG A 457 -20.58 5.35 -23.76
N GLY A 458 -21.33 4.34 -24.21
CA GLY A 458 -20.97 3.58 -25.42
C GLY A 458 -19.59 2.94 -25.29
N THR A 459 -18.68 3.25 -26.22
CA THR A 459 -17.28 2.78 -26.21
C THR A 459 -16.29 3.77 -25.57
N THR A 460 -16.77 4.93 -25.12
CA THR A 460 -15.92 6.03 -24.62
C THR A 460 -16.00 6.15 -23.11
N TYR A 461 -14.88 6.51 -22.48
CA TYR A 461 -14.80 6.84 -21.06
C TYR A 461 -14.65 8.35 -20.87
N TYR A 462 -15.38 8.87 -19.89
CA TYR A 462 -15.28 10.26 -19.43
C TYR A 462 -14.94 10.26 -17.96
N THR A 463 -14.07 11.17 -17.52
CA THR A 463 -13.63 11.25 -16.13
C THR A 463 -13.91 12.61 -15.50
N ILE A 464 -14.12 12.62 -14.18
CA ILE A 464 -14.21 13.83 -13.35
C ILE A 464 -13.82 13.47 -11.91
N GLY A 465 -13.28 14.43 -11.18
CA GLY A 465 -12.99 14.35 -9.76
C GLY A 465 -13.69 15.45 -8.98
N PHE A 466 -13.83 15.23 -7.67
CA PHE A 466 -14.34 16.21 -6.72
C PHE A 466 -13.50 16.20 -5.44
N ARG A 467 -13.30 17.38 -4.83
CA ARG A 467 -12.43 17.56 -3.65
C ARG A 467 -13.05 18.53 -2.64
N PHE A 468 -13.36 18.04 -1.44
CA PHE A 468 -14.02 18.82 -0.38
C PHE A 468 -13.22 18.81 0.92
N ASN A 469 -12.94 19.96 1.50
CA ASN A 469 -12.42 20.02 2.88
C ASN A 469 -13.44 19.43 3.86
N ASN A 470 -12.99 18.68 4.87
CA ASN A 470 -13.86 18.11 5.90
C ASN A 470 -14.21 19.15 6.97
N VAL A 471 -14.96 20.17 6.56
CA VAL A 471 -15.40 21.29 7.38
C VAL A 471 -16.89 21.55 7.17
N ALA A 472 -17.46 22.49 7.91
CA ALA A 472 -18.82 22.91 7.65
C ALA A 472 -18.92 23.64 6.29
N HIS A 473 -19.86 23.22 5.45
CA HIS A 473 -20.24 23.90 4.22
C HIS A 473 -21.60 24.60 4.39
N ALA A 474 -21.83 25.68 3.62
CA ALA A 474 -23.17 26.28 3.52
C ALA A 474 -24.14 25.31 2.82
N SER A 475 -25.41 25.34 3.20
CA SER A 475 -26.41 24.33 2.81
C SER A 475 -26.62 24.20 1.30
N ASN A 476 -26.53 25.30 0.54
CA ASN A 476 -26.88 25.36 -0.88
C ASN A 476 -25.67 25.51 -1.83
N VAL A 477 -24.46 25.19 -1.38
CA VAL A 477 -23.29 25.22 -2.28
C VAL A 477 -23.43 24.16 -3.39
N ASN A 478 -23.02 24.53 -4.60
CA ASN A 478 -23.01 23.63 -5.75
C ASN A 478 -21.80 22.69 -5.67
N TYR A 479 -22.01 21.37 -5.78
CA TYR A 479 -20.91 20.39 -5.80
C TYR A 479 -19.97 20.59 -7.00
N MET A 480 -20.45 21.18 -8.11
CA MET A 480 -19.63 21.47 -9.29
C MET A 480 -18.54 22.53 -9.04
N ASN A 481 -18.67 23.33 -7.97
CA ASN A 481 -17.63 24.29 -7.58
C ASN A 481 -16.38 23.61 -6.98
N TYR A 482 -16.44 22.30 -6.75
CA TYR A 482 -15.39 21.50 -6.11
C TYR A 482 -14.80 20.47 -7.07
N THR A 483 -14.96 20.67 -8.38
CA THR A 483 -14.43 19.77 -9.40
C THR A 483 -12.91 19.87 -9.51
N ALA A 484 -12.28 18.74 -9.81
CA ALA A 484 -10.88 18.60 -10.15
C ALA A 484 -10.74 17.52 -11.23
N SER A 485 -9.67 17.54 -12.02
CA SER A 485 -9.34 16.43 -12.90
C SER A 485 -8.92 15.21 -12.06
N VAL A 486 -9.00 14.02 -12.65
CA VAL A 486 -8.50 12.81 -11.98
C VAL A 486 -6.99 12.93 -11.76
N ALA A 487 -6.25 13.45 -12.74
CA ALA A 487 -4.80 13.66 -12.63
C ALA A 487 -4.41 14.61 -11.48
N GLU A 488 -5.17 15.68 -11.22
CA GLU A 488 -4.92 16.57 -10.07
C GLU A 488 -5.12 15.84 -8.74
N LEU A 489 -6.14 14.99 -8.64
CA LEU A 489 -6.39 14.19 -7.44
C LEU A 489 -5.38 13.05 -7.28
N GLU A 490 -4.90 12.44 -8.35
CA GLU A 490 -3.77 11.49 -8.28
C GLU A 490 -2.54 12.18 -7.69
N LYS A 491 -2.24 13.41 -8.11
CA LYS A 491 -1.13 14.21 -7.55
C LYS A 491 -1.34 14.60 -6.09
N GLU A 492 -2.56 14.95 -5.67
CA GLU A 492 -2.84 15.35 -4.27
C GLU A 492 -2.88 14.14 -3.33
N THR A 493 -3.43 13.02 -3.77
CA THR A 493 -3.62 11.82 -2.93
C THR A 493 -2.45 10.85 -2.95
N GLY A 494 -1.66 10.84 -4.03
CA GLY A 494 -0.60 9.86 -4.26
C GLY A 494 -1.11 8.52 -4.85
N PHE A 495 -2.43 8.36 -5.04
CA PHE A 495 -2.98 7.16 -5.66
C PHE A 495 -3.02 7.29 -7.19
N THR A 496 -2.95 6.15 -7.89
CA THR A 496 -3.25 6.07 -9.33
C THR A 496 -4.66 5.51 -9.53
N PHE A 497 -5.57 6.32 -10.05
CA PHE A 497 -6.96 5.96 -10.28
C PHE A 497 -7.18 5.53 -11.73
N PHE A 498 -8.09 4.58 -11.94
CA PHE A 498 -8.46 4.06 -13.27
C PHE A 498 -7.24 3.77 -14.16
N PRO A 499 -6.28 2.92 -13.73
CA PRO A 499 -5.00 2.75 -14.41
C PRO A 499 -5.11 2.20 -15.84
N ALA A 500 -6.27 1.67 -16.21
CA ALA A 500 -6.57 1.24 -17.58
C ALA A 500 -6.91 2.40 -18.54
N LEU A 501 -7.11 3.63 -18.03
CA LEU A 501 -7.40 4.81 -18.85
C LEU A 501 -6.14 5.60 -19.20
N PRO A 502 -6.03 6.11 -20.45
CA PRO A 502 -4.94 7.01 -20.82
C PRO A 502 -4.94 8.30 -19.99
N ASP A 503 -3.76 8.85 -19.70
CA ASP A 503 -3.61 10.09 -18.91
C ASP A 503 -4.32 11.29 -19.53
N ALA A 504 -4.41 11.36 -20.85
CA ALA A 504 -5.15 12.41 -21.56
C ALA A 504 -6.64 12.43 -21.18
N VAL A 505 -7.24 11.26 -20.94
CA VAL A 505 -8.62 11.16 -20.46
C VAL A 505 -8.70 11.68 -19.03
N LYS A 506 -7.82 11.19 -18.14
CA LYS A 506 -7.78 11.57 -16.71
C LYS A 506 -7.50 13.06 -16.46
N SER A 507 -6.83 13.73 -17.40
CA SER A 507 -6.41 15.14 -17.30
C SER A 507 -7.46 16.14 -17.78
N THR A 508 -8.58 15.68 -18.37
CA THR A 508 -9.60 16.58 -18.95
C THR A 508 -10.98 16.31 -18.37
N ILE A 509 -11.75 17.37 -18.16
CA ILE A 509 -13.16 17.29 -17.74
C ILE A 509 -14.02 17.76 -18.90
N ASN A 510 -14.89 16.88 -19.41
CA ASN A 510 -15.89 17.26 -20.40
C ASN A 510 -17.18 17.74 -19.69
N THR A 511 -17.31 19.06 -19.53
CA THR A 511 -18.47 19.69 -18.86
C THR A 511 -19.78 19.59 -19.65
N GLN A 512 -19.75 19.13 -20.89
CA GLN A 512 -20.96 18.84 -21.66
C GLN A 512 -21.55 17.48 -21.28
N ILE A 513 -20.69 16.54 -20.85
CA ILE A 513 -21.06 15.21 -20.38
C ILE A 513 -21.43 15.24 -18.90
N TRP A 514 -20.66 15.95 -18.08
CA TRP A 514 -20.88 16.07 -16.64
C TRP A 514 -21.80 17.24 -16.29
N ARG A 515 -23.07 17.13 -16.70
CA ARG A 515 -24.13 18.12 -16.45
C ARG A 515 -25.15 17.64 -15.45
#